data_AF-A0A3C0HFB9-F1
#
_entry.id   AF-A0A3C0HFB9-F1
#
_cell.length_a   1.000
_cell.length_b   1.000
_cell.length_c   1.000
_cell.angle_alpha   90.00
_cell.angle_beta   90.00
_cell.angle_gamma   90.00
#
_symmetry.space_group_name_H-M   'P 1'
#
loop_
_entity.id
_entity.type
_entity.pdbx_description
1 polymer ?
#
loop_
_entity_poly.entity_id
_entity_poly.type
_entity_poly.pdbx_seq_one_letter_code
_entity_poly.pdbx_strand_id
1 'polypeptide(L)'
;SCFQDIMISMNYSASSTNYEDDFPTAPQFGCTGTGTDNSHDQIVFMYIIDGGVEVQSLYVHGTTQGNFTGTWNEGPLNGNTLTIKVYAANKASAEKFYFDNL
;
A
#
# COMPACT_ATOMS: atom_id res chain seq x y z
N SER A 1 28.06 14.42 10.28
CA SER A 1 27.29 13.78 11.36
C SER A 1 26.72 12.49 10.82
N CYS A 2 26.66 11.42 11.60
CA CYS A 2 25.91 10.23 11.20
C CYS A 2 24.43 10.45 11.56
N PHE A 3 23.52 10.12 10.65
CA PHE A 3 22.09 10.13 10.95
C PHE A 3 21.76 8.92 11.83
N GLN A 4 20.77 9.09 12.71
CA GLN A 4 20.19 7.99 13.47
C GLN A 4 19.21 7.23 12.58
N ASP A 5 18.97 5.96 12.92
CA ASP A 5 17.96 5.18 12.24
C ASP A 5 16.56 5.71 12.54
N ILE A 6 15.68 5.62 11.55
CA ILE A 6 14.26 5.95 11.68
C ILE A 6 13.39 4.71 11.49
N MET A 7 12.20 4.76 12.08
CA MET A 7 11.16 3.75 11.92
C MET A 7 9.93 4.42 11.32
N ILE A 8 9.23 3.71 10.44
CA ILE A 8 7.93 4.10 9.90
C ILE A 8 6.87 3.24 10.59
N SER A 9 5.77 3.87 11.01
CA SER A 9 4.55 3.19 11.42
C SER A 9 3.37 3.94 10.82
N MET A 10 2.51 3.27 10.06
CA MET A 10 1.31 3.88 9.46
C MET A 10 0.17 2.88 9.51
N ASN A 11 -0.97 3.27 10.06
CA ASN A 11 -2.16 2.44 10.01
C ASN A 11 -2.82 2.54 8.64
N TYR A 12 -3.40 1.44 8.20
CA TYR A 12 -4.27 1.39 7.04
C TYR A 12 -5.55 0.66 7.34
N SER A 13 -6.61 1.06 6.67
CA SER A 13 -7.89 0.37 6.70
C SER A 13 -8.69 0.59 5.43
N ALA A 14 -9.66 -0.28 5.22
CA ALA A 14 -10.57 -0.22 4.09
C ALA A 14 -11.99 -0.51 4.58
N SER A 15 -12.98 0.28 4.11
CA SER A 15 -14.38 0.12 4.52
C SER A 15 -15.28 -0.23 3.32
N SER A 16 -15.52 -1.52 3.10
CA SER A 16 -16.48 -2.06 2.11
C SER A 16 -16.78 -3.52 2.47
N THR A 17 -17.86 -4.09 1.95
CA THR A 17 -18.25 -5.47 2.24
C THR A 17 -17.39 -6.51 1.54
N ASN A 18 -16.75 -6.16 0.41
CA ASN A 18 -15.81 -7.03 -0.31
C ASN A 18 -14.73 -6.17 -0.98
N TYR A 19 -13.52 -6.72 -1.08
CA TYR A 19 -12.42 -6.20 -1.90
C TYR A 19 -11.92 -7.34 -2.80
N GLU A 20 -11.85 -7.12 -4.10
CA GLU A 20 -11.51 -8.20 -5.03
C GLU A 20 -10.03 -8.57 -5.01
N ASP A 21 -9.74 -9.86 -5.25
CA ASP A 21 -8.43 -10.47 -5.01
C ASP A 21 -7.98 -11.44 -6.11
N ASP A 22 -8.13 -11.04 -7.38
CA ASP A 22 -7.73 -11.92 -8.49
C ASP A 22 -6.20 -12.02 -8.69
N PHE A 23 -5.41 -11.13 -8.06
CA PHE A 23 -3.94 -11.07 -8.17
C PHE A 23 -3.23 -11.06 -6.80
N PRO A 24 -3.42 -12.09 -5.95
CA PRO A 24 -2.89 -12.08 -4.58
C PRO A 24 -1.36 -12.21 -4.52
N THR A 25 -0.71 -12.61 -5.62
CA THR A 25 0.72 -12.95 -5.63
C THR A 25 1.64 -11.74 -5.87
N ALA A 26 1.15 -10.69 -6.53
CA ALA A 26 1.93 -9.50 -6.82
C ALA A 26 1.02 -8.30 -7.12
N PRO A 27 1.47 -7.06 -6.82
CA PRO A 27 0.69 -5.88 -7.14
C PRO A 27 0.37 -5.76 -8.63
N GLN A 28 -0.88 -5.39 -8.94
CA GLN A 28 -1.33 -5.20 -10.30
C GLN A 28 -1.90 -3.80 -10.55
N PHE A 29 -1.13 -2.98 -11.26
CA PHE A 29 -1.55 -1.64 -11.66
C PHE A 29 -2.13 -1.64 -13.08
N GLY A 30 -3.18 -0.83 -13.27
CA GLY A 30 -3.82 -0.65 -14.57
C GLY A 30 -5.04 -1.55 -14.80
N CYS A 31 -5.64 -1.41 -15.98
CA CYS A 31 -6.79 -2.19 -16.42
C CYS A 31 -6.30 -3.34 -17.32
N THR A 32 -6.89 -4.53 -17.18
CA THR A 32 -6.63 -5.64 -18.11
C THR A 32 -7.44 -5.55 -19.41
N GLY A 33 -8.34 -4.55 -19.53
CA GLY A 33 -9.23 -4.34 -20.68
C GLY A 33 -9.73 -2.88 -20.83
N THR A 34 -10.79 -2.69 -21.64
CA THR A 34 -11.31 -1.37 -22.04
C THR A 34 -12.37 -0.76 -21.10
N GLY A 35 -12.55 -1.32 -19.90
CA GLY A 35 -13.52 -0.85 -18.90
C GLY A 35 -12.97 -0.98 -17.48
N THR A 36 -13.69 -0.42 -16.50
CA THR A 36 -13.35 -0.57 -15.08
C THR A 36 -13.45 -2.05 -14.70
N ASP A 37 -12.30 -2.65 -14.51
CA ASP A 37 -12.10 -4.07 -14.25
C ASP A 37 -12.23 -4.33 -12.75
N ASN A 38 -13.43 -4.61 -12.21
CA ASN A 38 -13.62 -4.79 -10.77
C ASN A 38 -13.10 -6.15 -10.24
N SER A 39 -11.82 -6.41 -10.47
CA SER A 39 -11.18 -7.72 -10.28
C SER A 39 -10.14 -7.71 -9.17
N HIS A 40 -9.65 -6.54 -8.77
CA HIS A 40 -8.52 -6.46 -7.85
C HIS A 40 -8.36 -5.11 -7.18
N ASP A 41 -8.32 -5.17 -5.85
CA ASP A 41 -8.06 -4.05 -4.97
C ASP A 41 -6.77 -4.26 -4.19
N GLN A 42 -6.04 -3.17 -3.95
CA GLN A 42 -4.74 -3.24 -3.30
C GLN A 42 -4.27 -1.93 -2.68
N ILE A 43 -3.34 -2.07 -1.75
CA ILE A 43 -2.49 -1.01 -1.21
C ILE A 43 -1.04 -1.51 -1.21
N VAL A 44 -0.14 -0.74 -1.81
CA VAL A 44 1.29 -1.03 -1.82
C VAL A 44 2.04 0.10 -1.13
N PHE A 45 2.80 -0.25 -0.10
CA PHE A 45 3.65 0.67 0.64
C PHE A 45 5.09 0.56 0.16
N MET A 46 5.66 1.71 -0.19
CA MET A 46 7.02 1.83 -0.68
C MET A 46 7.79 2.88 0.10
N TYR A 47 9.10 2.72 0.13
CA TYR A 47 10.01 3.77 0.60
C TYR A 47 11.18 3.97 -0.36
N ILE A 48 11.76 5.18 -0.31
CA ILE A 48 12.98 5.55 -1.00
C ILE A 48 13.87 6.28 0.01
N ILE A 49 15.13 5.87 0.11
CA ILE A 49 16.16 6.55 0.88
C ILE A 49 17.08 7.29 -0.08
N ASP A 50 17.33 8.57 0.20
CA ASP A 50 18.32 9.39 -0.52
C ASP A 50 18.09 9.46 -2.04
N GLY A 51 16.82 9.42 -2.46
CA GLY A 51 16.43 9.41 -3.87
C GLY A 51 16.89 8.17 -4.64
N GLY A 52 17.28 7.11 -3.92
CA GLY A 52 17.75 5.85 -4.48
C GLY A 52 16.64 4.97 -5.06
N VAL A 53 16.81 3.66 -4.92
CA VAL A 53 15.85 2.68 -5.42
C VAL A 53 14.56 2.73 -4.60
N GLU A 54 13.43 2.61 -5.30
CA GLU A 54 12.13 2.44 -4.69
C GLU A 54 11.94 0.99 -4.24
N VAL A 55 11.74 0.80 -2.94
CA VAL A 55 11.63 -0.53 -2.31
C VAL A 55 10.18 -0.77 -1.92
N GLN A 56 9.61 -1.90 -2.38
CA GLN A 56 8.32 -2.38 -1.90
C GLN A 56 8.49 -3.01 -0.53
N SER A 57 7.80 -2.45 0.47
CA SER A 57 7.85 -2.93 1.84
C SER A 57 6.67 -3.84 2.17
N LEU A 58 5.46 -3.39 1.86
CA LEU A 58 4.24 -4.14 2.15
C LEU A 58 3.30 -4.09 0.95
N TYR A 59 2.78 -5.26 0.61
CA TYR A 59 1.69 -5.43 -0.33
C TYR A 59 0.47 -5.95 0.42
N VAL A 60 -0.63 -5.21 0.33
CA VAL A 60 -1.93 -5.58 0.86
C VAL A 60 -2.86 -5.72 -0.34
N HIS A 61 -3.49 -6.87 -0.46
CA HIS A 61 -4.43 -7.19 -1.53
C HIS A 61 -5.84 -7.32 -0.98
N GLY A 62 -6.82 -7.38 -1.87
CA GLY A 62 -8.22 -7.60 -1.53
C GLY A 62 -8.43 -8.88 -0.72
N THR A 63 -9.61 -9.02 -0.14
CA THR A 63 -9.95 -10.13 0.74
C THR A 63 -11.45 -10.34 0.78
N THR A 64 -11.86 -11.57 1.08
CA THR A 64 -13.25 -11.92 1.37
C THR A 64 -13.70 -11.51 2.78
N GLN A 65 -12.78 -10.97 3.59
CA GLN A 65 -13.11 -10.39 4.89
C GLN A 65 -13.79 -9.02 4.70
N GLY A 66 -14.81 -8.73 5.52
CA GLY A 66 -15.57 -7.47 5.45
C GLY A 66 -14.78 -6.21 5.84
N ASN A 67 -13.50 -6.35 6.16
CA ASN A 67 -12.53 -5.29 6.35
C ASN A 67 -11.11 -5.86 6.15
N PHE A 68 -10.20 -5.06 5.60
CA PHE A 68 -8.77 -5.30 5.75
C PHE A 68 -8.14 -4.07 6.40
N THR A 69 -7.50 -4.30 7.55
CA THR A 69 -6.86 -3.27 8.37
C THR A 69 -5.55 -3.81 8.92
N GLY A 70 -4.59 -2.93 9.11
CA GLY A 70 -3.32 -3.27 9.72
C GLY A 70 -2.45 -2.04 9.92
N THR A 71 -1.20 -2.30 10.29
CA THR A 71 -0.18 -1.27 10.46
C THR A 71 1.02 -1.66 9.61
N TRP A 72 1.40 -0.79 8.68
CA TRP A 72 2.67 -0.88 8.00
C TRP A 72 3.78 -0.43 8.95
N ASN A 73 4.75 -1.30 9.22
CA ASN A 73 5.95 -0.97 9.98
C ASN A 73 7.18 -1.24 9.11
N GLU A 74 8.11 -0.28 9.06
CA GLU A 74 9.34 -0.41 8.28
C GLU A 74 10.53 0.24 9.00
N GLY A 75 11.71 -0.30 8.76
CA GLY A 75 12.97 0.11 9.38
C GLY A 75 13.65 -1.00 10.21
N PRO A 76 14.85 -0.72 10.75
CA PRO A 76 15.53 0.58 10.77
C PRO A 76 15.98 1.07 9.38
N LEU A 77 15.74 2.35 9.07
CA LEU A 77 16.21 3.00 7.84
C LEU A 77 17.21 4.11 8.16
N ASN A 78 18.24 4.27 7.33
CA ASN A 78 19.26 5.31 7.53
C ASN A 78 19.55 6.06 6.23
N GLY A 79 19.50 7.39 6.28
CA GLY A 79 19.82 8.27 5.16
C GLY A 79 19.52 9.73 5.47
N ASN A 80 19.77 10.60 4.51
CA ASN A 80 19.50 12.03 4.58
C ASN A 80 18.01 12.37 4.36
N THR A 81 17.34 11.64 3.47
CA THR A 81 15.94 11.85 3.08
C THR A 81 15.20 10.54 2.99
N LEU A 82 13.95 10.55 3.48
CA LEU A 82 12.98 9.48 3.31
C LEU A 82 11.84 10.00 2.44
N THR A 83 11.49 9.26 1.40
CA THR A 83 10.21 9.42 0.68
C THR A 83 9.36 8.18 0.93
N ILE A 84 8.15 8.38 1.42
CA ILE A 84 7.12 7.33 1.52
C ILE A 84 6.19 7.48 0.31
N LYS A 85 5.87 6.37 -0.33
CA LYS A 85 4.82 6.32 -1.35
C LYS A 85 3.81 5.23 -1.00
N VAL A 86 2.55 5.56 -1.20
CA VAL A 86 1.45 4.61 -1.07
C VAL A 86 0.73 4.57 -2.42
N TYR A 87 0.75 3.40 -3.06
CA TYR A 87 -0.03 3.17 -4.26
C TYR A 87 -1.27 2.38 -3.88
N ALA A 88 -2.42 3.03 -3.95
CA ALA A 88 -3.69 2.40 -3.70
C ALA A 88 -4.49 2.33 -5.01
N ALA A 89 -5.04 1.15 -5.31
CA ALA A 89 -5.89 0.95 -6.47
C ALA A 89 -7.15 0.21 -6.01
N ASN A 90 -8.30 0.86 -6.16
CA ASN A 90 -9.60 0.24 -6.04
C ASN A 90 -10.32 0.34 -7.38
N LYS A 91 -11.12 -0.67 -7.73
CA LYS A 91 -11.77 -0.70 -9.04
C LYS A 91 -13.30 -0.62 -8.96
N ALA A 92 -13.88 -0.44 -7.77
CA ALA A 92 -15.28 -0.02 -7.59
C ALA A 92 -15.39 1.40 -7.01
N SER A 93 -16.36 2.19 -7.52
CA SER A 93 -16.59 3.57 -7.04
C SER A 93 -17.03 3.69 -5.57
N ALA A 94 -17.41 2.58 -4.95
CA ALA A 94 -17.91 2.54 -3.57
C ALA A 94 -16.82 2.28 -2.52
N GLU A 95 -15.64 1.78 -2.92
CA GLU A 95 -14.57 1.45 -1.99
C GLU A 95 -13.73 2.67 -1.59
N LYS A 96 -13.21 2.63 -0.36
CA LYS A 96 -12.39 3.69 0.21
C LYS A 96 -11.28 3.08 1.05
N PHE A 97 -10.07 3.56 0.83
CA PHE A 97 -8.92 3.30 1.69
C PHE A 97 -8.66 4.50 2.60
N TYR A 98 -8.22 4.20 3.81
CA TYR A 98 -7.88 5.17 4.84
C TYR A 98 -6.47 4.91 5.34
N PHE A 99 -5.74 6.00 5.56
CA PHE A 99 -4.37 6.01 6.07
C PHE A 99 -4.32 7.00 7.22
N ASP A 100 -3.85 6.56 8.38
CA ASP A 100 -3.74 7.41 9.56
C ASP A 100 -2.54 7.07 10.43
N ASN A 101 -2.29 7.95 11.41
CA ASN A 101 -1.28 7.77 12.44
C ASN A 101 0.12 7.44 11.87
N LEU A 102 0.57 8.28 10.93
CA LEU A 102 1.94 8.31 10.42
C LEU A 102 2.88 9.04 11.40
#